data_AF-A0A2A2TPA1-F1
#
_entry.id   AF-A0A2A2TPA1-F1
#
_cell.length_a   1.000
_cell.length_b   1.000
_cell.length_c   1.000
_cell.angle_alpha   90.00
_cell.angle_beta   90.00
_cell.angle_gamma   90.00
#
_symmetry.space_group_name_H-M   'P 1'
#
loop_
_entity.id
_entity.type
_entity.pdbx_description
1 polymer ?
#
loop_
_entity_poly.entity_id
_entity_poly.type
_entity_poly.pdbx_seq_one_letter_code
_entity_poly.pdbx_strand_id
1 'polypeptide(L)'
;MKIESAAHTVTNSAMSSDKSLRVNATIETTQSTIVETSSKKESIWVTFATTFLTIFLAEIGDKTQLSTLLMSAESHAPWVVFLGSAAALITTSLLGVLLGSWIATKLSAKTVEKAAGIMLLFISVMLFWDVIIG
;
A
#
# COMPACT_ATOMS: atom_id res chain seq x y z
N MET A 1 46.18 48.50 -22.98
CA MET A 1 44.90 47.87 -22.61
C MET A 1 45.08 46.34 -22.66
N LYS A 2 45.76 45.75 -21.66
CA LYS A 2 46.06 44.30 -21.65
C LYS A 2 46.42 43.80 -20.25
N ILE A 3 45.58 44.06 -19.24
CA ILE A 3 45.74 43.46 -17.90
C ILE A 3 44.42 43.11 -17.18
N GLU A 4 43.25 43.22 -17.81
CA GLU A 4 41.97 42.99 -17.11
C GLU A 4 41.31 41.61 -17.38
N SER A 5 41.81 40.85 -18.36
CA SER A 5 41.13 39.64 -18.86
C SER A 5 41.51 38.32 -18.17
N ALA A 6 42.44 38.33 -17.20
CA ALA A 6 42.96 37.11 -16.57
C ALA A 6 42.44 36.84 -15.15
N ALA A 7 41.87 37.83 -14.46
CA ALA A 7 41.39 37.66 -13.08
C ALA A 7 40.00 36.99 -12.98
N HIS A 8 39.19 37.06 -14.04
CA HIS A 8 37.83 36.51 -14.05
C HIS A 8 37.72 35.04 -14.48
N THR A 9 38.82 34.42 -14.93
CA THR A 9 38.80 33.04 -15.44
C THR A 9 39.22 32.01 -14.37
N VAL A 10 39.98 32.40 -13.34
CA VAL A 10 40.54 31.47 -12.35
C VAL A 10 39.59 31.22 -11.17
N THR A 11 38.68 32.14 -10.87
CA THR A 11 37.67 31.99 -9.80
C THR A 11 36.55 31.01 -10.12
N ASN A 12 36.37 30.61 -11.39
CA ASN A 12 35.31 29.70 -11.79
C ASN A 12 35.70 28.21 -11.68
N SER A 13 37.00 27.88 -11.64
CA SER A 13 37.46 26.50 -11.64
C SER A 13 37.48 25.85 -10.24
N ALA A 14 37.87 26.60 -9.20
CA ALA A 14 37.90 26.11 -7.81
C ALA A 14 36.49 25.98 -7.19
N MET A 15 35.52 26.78 -7.63
CA MET A 15 34.12 26.71 -7.20
C MET A 15 33.39 25.46 -7.76
N SER A 16 33.89 24.87 -8.86
CA SER A 16 33.24 23.73 -9.51
C SER A 16 33.57 22.38 -8.86
N SER A 17 34.73 22.25 -8.22
CA SER A 17 35.24 20.98 -7.67
C SER A 17 34.64 20.60 -6.32
N ASP A 18 34.31 21.56 -5.45
CA ASP A 18 33.63 21.28 -4.17
C ASP A 18 32.16 20.86 -4.39
N LYS A 19 31.53 21.49 -5.39
CA LYS A 19 30.14 21.20 -5.76
C LYS A 19 30.02 19.78 -6.33
N SER A 20 30.96 19.32 -7.15
CA SER A 20 30.93 17.98 -7.73
C SER A 20 31.17 16.87 -6.70
N LEU A 21 32.03 17.07 -5.71
CA LEU A 21 32.26 16.12 -4.61
C LEU A 21 31.02 15.95 -3.72
N ARG A 22 30.33 17.05 -3.38
CA ARG A 22 29.10 17.03 -2.57
C ARG A 22 27.89 16.51 -3.33
N VAL A 23 27.81 16.82 -4.63
CA VAL A 23 26.77 16.32 -5.52
C VAL A 23 26.91 14.80 -5.69
N ASN A 24 28.12 14.26 -5.85
CA ASN A 24 28.31 12.80 -5.96
C ASN A 24 28.01 12.06 -4.65
N ALA A 25 28.44 12.57 -3.49
CA ALA A 25 28.13 11.93 -2.19
C ALA A 25 26.62 11.91 -1.86
N THR A 26 25.89 12.94 -2.29
CA THR A 26 24.43 13.01 -2.15
C THR A 26 23.73 12.05 -3.12
N ILE A 27 24.28 11.87 -4.33
CA ILE A 27 23.76 10.92 -5.32
C ILE A 27 23.97 9.48 -4.84
N GLU A 28 25.10 9.12 -4.23
CA GLU A 28 25.29 7.77 -3.67
C GLU A 28 24.33 7.45 -2.52
N THR A 29 23.98 8.44 -1.69
CA THR A 29 23.01 8.29 -0.58
C THR A 29 21.56 8.24 -1.08
N THR A 30 21.27 8.93 -2.19
CA THR A 30 19.93 8.93 -2.80
C THR A 30 19.71 7.69 -3.68
N GLN A 31 20.77 7.17 -4.30
CA GLN A 31 20.71 6.01 -5.18
C GLN A 31 20.56 4.69 -4.40
N SER A 32 21.10 4.58 -3.17
CA SER A 32 20.85 3.44 -2.28
C SER A 32 19.41 3.37 -1.75
N THR A 33 18.65 4.46 -1.80
CA THR A 33 17.22 4.48 -1.41
C THR A 33 16.28 4.26 -2.61
N ILE A 34 16.72 4.56 -3.84
CA ILE A 34 15.86 4.55 -5.05
C ILE A 34 16.14 3.33 -5.97
N VAL A 35 17.17 2.50 -5.68
CA VAL A 35 17.57 1.35 -6.53
C VAL A 35 17.18 -0.02 -5.94
N GLU A 36 16.14 -0.11 -5.11
CA GLU A 36 15.50 -1.41 -4.77
C GLU A 36 14.09 -1.61 -5.33
N THR A 37 13.65 -0.79 -6.30
CA THR A 37 12.51 -1.13 -7.18
C THR A 37 13.03 -1.52 -8.55
N SER A 38 13.96 -2.50 -8.57
CA SER A 38 14.37 -3.15 -9.80
C SER A 38 13.17 -3.87 -10.41
N SER A 39 12.81 -3.45 -11.62
CA SER A 39 11.96 -4.13 -12.59
C SER A 39 12.32 -5.61 -12.67
N LYS A 40 11.71 -6.41 -11.80
CA LYS A 40 11.78 -7.86 -11.86
C LYS A 40 10.63 -8.27 -12.76
N LYS A 41 10.88 -9.22 -13.66
CA LYS A 41 9.82 -10.08 -14.18
C LYS A 41 9.30 -10.84 -12.95
N GLU A 42 8.42 -10.22 -12.19
CA GLU A 42 7.81 -10.79 -11.01
C GLU A 42 7.14 -12.07 -11.47
N SER A 43 7.71 -13.19 -11.04
CA SER A 43 7.08 -14.49 -11.26
C SER A 43 5.68 -14.36 -10.65
N ILE A 44 4.66 -14.87 -11.35
CA ILE A 44 3.28 -14.93 -10.81
C ILE A 44 3.28 -15.53 -9.40
N TRP A 45 4.21 -16.44 -9.12
CA TRP A 45 4.46 -17.00 -7.80
C TRP A 45 4.92 -15.98 -6.75
N VAL A 46 5.75 -15.01 -7.13
CA VAL A 46 6.19 -13.94 -6.22
C VAL A 46 5.05 -12.98 -5.98
N THR A 47 4.30 -12.54 -7.01
CA THR A 47 3.12 -11.70 -6.81
C THR A 47 2.06 -12.39 -5.95
N PHE A 48 1.82 -13.69 -6.17
CA PHE A 48 0.92 -14.48 -5.35
C PHE A 48 1.42 -14.58 -3.91
N ALA A 49 2.69 -14.94 -3.71
CA ALA A 49 3.26 -15.13 -2.37
C ALA A 49 3.30 -13.82 -1.58
N THR A 50 3.66 -12.69 -2.20
CA THR A 50 3.68 -11.38 -1.53
C THR A 50 2.27 -10.93 -1.19
N THR A 51 1.33 -11.01 -2.13
CA THR A 51 -0.06 -10.64 -1.88
C THR A 51 -0.70 -11.52 -0.80
N PHE A 52 -0.50 -12.84 -0.89
CA PHE A 52 -0.97 -13.78 0.12
C PHE A 52 -0.38 -13.46 1.49
N LEU A 53 0.95 -13.29 1.60
CA LEU A 53 1.59 -13.03 2.88
C LEU A 53 1.15 -11.69 3.47
N THR A 54 1.04 -10.63 2.66
CA THR A 54 0.55 -9.32 3.11
C THR A 54 -0.88 -9.40 3.63
N ILE A 55 -1.79 -10.04 2.90
CA ILE A 55 -3.19 -10.19 3.32
C ILE A 55 -3.28 -11.11 4.55
N PHE A 56 -2.57 -12.23 4.53
CA PHE A 56 -2.54 -13.17 5.65
C PHE A 56 -2.07 -12.50 6.94
N LEU A 57 -0.96 -11.76 6.91
CA LEU A 57 -0.48 -11.02 8.09
C LEU A 57 -1.47 -9.93 8.53
N ALA A 58 -2.14 -9.26 7.59
CA ALA A 58 -3.16 -8.28 7.92
C ALA A 58 -4.42 -8.91 8.55
N GLU A 59 -4.72 -10.17 8.22
CA GLU A 59 -5.91 -10.88 8.69
C GLU A 59 -5.64 -11.88 9.83
N ILE A 60 -4.39 -12.21 10.17
CA ILE A 60 -4.09 -13.15 11.25
C ILE A 60 -4.67 -12.60 12.56
N GLY A 61 -5.62 -13.35 13.12
CA GLY A 61 -6.30 -12.98 14.36
C GLY A 61 -7.49 -12.03 14.17
N ASP A 62 -7.98 -11.87 12.94
CA ASP A 62 -9.25 -11.16 12.74
C ASP A 62 -10.39 -11.87 13.49
N LYS A 63 -11.29 -11.07 14.07
CA LYS A 63 -12.45 -11.55 14.83
C LYS A 63 -13.32 -12.48 13.98
N THR A 64 -13.32 -12.30 12.66
CA THR A 64 -14.04 -13.17 11.72
C THR A 64 -13.49 -14.59 11.71
N GLN A 65 -12.17 -14.78 11.81
CA GLN A 65 -11.55 -16.11 11.85
C GLN A 65 -11.91 -16.86 13.13
N LEU A 66 -11.88 -16.17 14.28
CA LEU A 66 -12.27 -16.75 15.57
C LEU A 66 -13.77 -17.05 15.62
N SER A 67 -14.61 -16.16 15.10
CA SER A 67 -16.06 -16.38 14.96
C SER A 67 -16.36 -17.61 14.09
N THR A 68 -15.69 -17.74 12.95
CA THR A 68 -15.85 -18.90 12.06
C THR A 68 -15.38 -20.20 12.72
N LEU A 69 -14.27 -20.15 13.47
CA LEU A 69 -13.76 -21.30 14.21
C LEU A 69 -14.70 -21.73 15.34
N LEU A 70 -15.25 -20.78 16.10
CA LEU A 70 -16.25 -21.06 17.14
C LEU A 70 -17.55 -21.60 16.54
N MET A 71 -18.04 -21.00 15.45
CA MET A 71 -19.24 -21.46 14.77
C MET A 71 -19.06 -22.85 14.14
N SER A 72 -17.84 -23.18 13.72
CA SER A 72 -17.45 -24.52 13.27
C SER A 72 -17.37 -25.51 14.43
N ALA A 73 -16.77 -25.11 15.57
CA ALA A 73 -16.61 -25.95 16.75
C ALA A 73 -17.94 -26.27 17.47
N GLU A 74 -18.89 -25.33 17.50
CA GLU A 74 -20.24 -25.51 18.05
C GLU A 74 -21.17 -26.29 17.10
N SER A 75 -20.81 -26.42 15.82
CA SER A 75 -21.61 -27.13 14.84
C SER A 75 -21.39 -28.64 14.89
N HIS A 76 -22.47 -29.41 14.78
CA HIS A 76 -22.38 -30.87 14.61
C HIS A 76 -21.67 -31.30 13.31
N ALA A 77 -21.43 -30.36 12.37
CA ALA A 77 -20.72 -30.60 11.12
C ALA A 77 -19.70 -29.48 10.82
N PRO A 78 -18.52 -29.46 11.48
CA PRO A 78 -17.51 -28.40 11.36
C PRO A 78 -17.03 -28.17 9.92
N TRP A 79 -16.92 -29.25 9.14
CA TRP A 79 -16.53 -29.19 7.74
C TRP A 79 -17.53 -28.43 6.87
N VAL A 80 -18.83 -28.56 7.13
CA VAL A 80 -19.86 -27.87 6.34
C VAL A 80 -19.83 -26.36 6.60
N VAL A 81 -19.63 -25.97 7.86
CA VAL A 81 -19.49 -24.55 8.24
C VAL A 81 -18.25 -23.94 7.62
N PHE A 82 -17.12 -24.64 7.68
CA PHE A 82 -15.87 -24.20 7.06
C PHE A 82 -15.99 -24.03 5.55
N LEU A 83 -16.53 -25.01 4.82
CA LEU A 83 -16.73 -24.89 3.38
C LEU A 83 -17.75 -23.78 3.04
N GLY A 84 -18.80 -23.62 3.84
CA GLY A 84 -19.79 -22.56 3.67
C GLY A 84 -19.19 -21.17 3.83
N SER A 85 -18.42 -20.94 4.90
CA SER A 85 -17.73 -19.66 5.13
C SER A 85 -16.65 -19.39 4.08
N ALA A 86 -15.89 -20.40 3.68
CA ALA A 86 -14.89 -20.27 2.62
C ALA A 86 -15.54 -19.90 1.27
N ALA A 87 -16.64 -20.57 0.90
CA ALA A 87 -17.39 -20.25 -0.31
C ALA A 87 -18.02 -18.85 -0.26
N ALA A 88 -18.55 -18.44 0.89
CA ALA A 88 -19.08 -17.10 1.09
C ALA A 88 -17.99 -16.02 0.93
N LEU A 89 -16.80 -16.26 1.49
CA LEU A 89 -15.66 -15.35 1.36
C LEU A 89 -15.21 -15.23 -0.10
N ILE A 90 -15.02 -16.35 -0.80
CA ILE A 90 -14.64 -16.35 -2.23
C ILE A 90 -15.68 -15.59 -3.06
N THR A 91 -16.97 -15.86 -2.83
CA THR A 91 -18.07 -15.21 -3.56
C THR A 91 -18.09 -13.71 -3.29
N THR A 92 -17.94 -13.30 -2.02
CA THR A 92 -17.93 -11.89 -1.62
C THR A 92 -16.73 -11.16 -2.22
N SER A 93 -15.54 -11.76 -2.16
CA SER A 93 -14.33 -11.19 -2.77
C SER A 93 -14.46 -11.06 -4.30
N LEU A 94 -15.02 -12.06 -4.97
CA LEU A 94 -15.24 -12.02 -6.41
C LEU A 94 -16.21 -10.88 -6.78
N LEU A 95 -17.33 -10.76 -6.07
CA LEU A 95 -18.28 -9.66 -6.26
C LEU A 95 -17.62 -8.31 -5.97
N GLY A 96 -16.82 -8.20 -4.90
CA GLY A 96 -16.08 -6.98 -4.57
C GLY A 96 -15.13 -6.54 -5.68
N VAL A 97 -14.39 -7.47 -6.28
CA VAL A 97 -13.48 -7.18 -7.40
C VAL A 97 -14.26 -6.78 -8.66
N LEU A 98 -15.37 -7.46 -8.98
CA LEU A 98 -16.22 -7.12 -10.13
C LEU A 98 -16.82 -5.72 -9.99
N LEU A 99 -17.43 -5.43 -8.83
CA LEU A 99 -18.03 -4.13 -8.54
C LEU A 99 -16.96 -3.03 -8.46
N GLY A 100 -15.83 -3.32 -7.82
CA GLY A 100 -14.70 -2.39 -7.71
C GLY A 100 -14.08 -2.07 -9.08
N SER A 101 -13.91 -3.07 -9.95
CA SER A 101 -13.45 -2.84 -11.32
C SER A 101 -14.44 -2.00 -12.10
N TRP A 102 -15.75 -2.29 -12.01
CA TRP A 102 -16.78 -1.50 -12.65
C TRP A 102 -16.79 -0.04 -12.16
N ILE A 103 -16.72 0.19 -10.84
CA ILE A 103 -16.70 1.53 -10.26
C ILE A 103 -15.45 2.30 -10.71
N ALA A 104 -14.29 1.64 -10.79
CA ALA A 104 -13.03 2.23 -11.21
C ALA A 104 -13.04 2.68 -12.68
N THR A 105 -13.86 2.06 -13.55
CA THR A 105 -14.03 2.52 -14.93
C THR A 105 -14.92 3.77 -15.06
N LYS A 106 -15.79 4.04 -14.08
CA LYS A 106 -16.76 5.15 -14.12
C LYS A 106 -16.37 6.33 -13.24
N LEU A 107 -15.65 6.10 -12.15
CA LEU A 107 -15.29 7.12 -11.16
C LEU A 107 -13.78 7.37 -11.13
N SER A 108 -13.40 8.65 -11.04
CA SER A 108 -12.01 9.03 -10.81
C SER A 108 -11.53 8.51 -9.44
N ALA A 109 -10.28 8.06 -9.35
CA ALA A 109 -9.67 7.55 -8.11
C ALA A 109 -9.86 8.50 -6.91
N LYS A 110 -9.77 9.81 -7.15
CA LYS A 110 -9.98 10.84 -6.11
C LYS A 110 -11.39 10.82 -5.50
N THR A 111 -12.40 10.49 -6.30
CA THR A 111 -13.79 10.39 -5.83
C THR A 111 -13.97 9.18 -4.95
N VAL A 112 -13.38 8.04 -5.32
CA VAL A 112 -13.44 6.79 -4.55
C VAL A 112 -12.71 6.94 -3.22
N GLU A 113 -11.52 7.55 -3.23
CA GLU A 113 -10.74 7.83 -2.01
C GLU A 113 -11.51 8.75 -1.04
N LYS A 114 -12.07 9.84 -1.56
CA LYS A 114 -12.87 10.76 -0.74
C LYS A 114 -14.12 10.07 -0.18
N ALA A 115 -14.80 9.25 -0.99
CA ALA A 115 -15.98 8.51 -0.55
C ALA A 115 -15.64 7.50 0.55
N ALA A 116 -14.54 6.75 0.39
CA ALA A 116 -14.06 5.81 1.40
C ALA A 116 -13.74 6.52 2.72
N GLY A 117 -13.04 7.67 2.66
CA GLY A 117 -12.74 8.48 3.85
C GLY A 117 -13.99 9.01 4.55
N ILE A 118 -14.99 9.47 3.79
CA ILE A 118 -16.28 9.92 4.35
C ILE A 118 -17.03 8.77 5.01
N MET A 119 -17.11 7.60 4.36
CA MET A 119 -17.73 6.42 4.96
C MET A 119 -17.03 5.99 6.24
N LEU A 120 -15.69 6.01 6.27
CA LEU A 120 -14.92 5.65 7.45
C LEU A 120 -15.17 6.62 8.61
N LEU A 121 -15.21 7.94 8.32
CA LEU A 121 -15.53 8.96 9.31
C LEU A 121 -16.95 8.77 9.87
N PHE A 122 -17.91 8.50 8.97
CA PHE A 122 -19.30 8.23 9.36
C PHE A 122 -19.41 7.02 10.29
N ILE A 123 -18.79 5.88 9.94
CA ILE A 123 -18.78 4.68 10.77
C ILE A 123 -18.10 4.96 12.12
N SER A 124 -16.99 5.71 12.11
CA SER A 124 -16.27 6.08 13.33
C SER A 124 -17.13 6.90 14.30
N VAL A 125 -17.83 7.94 13.80
CA VAL A 125 -18.73 8.75 14.62
C VAL A 125 -19.91 7.94 15.13
N MET A 126 -20.49 7.08 14.29
CA MET A 126 -21.59 6.21 14.68
C MET A 126 -21.19 5.28 15.83
N LEU A 127 -20.05 4.60 15.70
CA LEU A 127 -19.54 3.71 16.75
C LEU A 127 -19.19 4.48 18.04
N PHE A 128 -18.59 5.66 17.92
CA PHE A 128 -18.26 6.49 19.07
C PHE A 128 -19.52 6.92 19.84
N TRP A 129 -20.59 7.26 19.12
CA TRP A 129 -21.87 7.62 19.73
C TRP A 129 -22.52 6.43 20.42
N ASP A 130 -22.52 5.26 19.78
CA ASP A 130 -23.06 4.01 20.33
C ASP A 130 -22.34 3.62 21.64
N VAL A 131 -21.00 3.76 21.68
CA VAL A 131 -20.17 3.48 22.87
C VAL A 131 -20.40 4.47 24.02
N ILE A 132 -20.79 5.72 23.73
CA ILE A 132 -21.03 6.73 24.77
C ILE A 132 -22.44 6.61 25.36
N ILE A 133 -23.42 6.25 24.53
CA ILE A 133 -24.83 6.20 24.93
C ILE A 133 -25.25 4.82 25.45
N GLY A 134 -24.57 3.75 25.02
CA GLY A 134 -24.81 2.36 25.41
C GLY A 134 -23.94 1.90 26.57
#